data_AF-A0A1D6FF46-F1
#
_entry.id   AF-A0A1D6FF46-F1
#
_cell.length_a   1.000
_cell.length_b   1.000
_cell.length_c   1.000
_cell.angle_alpha   90.00
_cell.angle_beta   90.00
_cell.angle_gamma   90.00
#
_symmetry.space_group_name_H-M   'P 1'
#
loop_
_entity.id
_entity.type
_entity.pdbx_description
1 polymer ?
#
loop_
_entity_poly.entity_id
_entity_poly.type
_entity_poly.pdbx_seq_one_letter_code
_entity_poly.pdbx_strand_id
1 'polypeptide(L)'
;MTTAERELDANTNYDWNRIQESGKDAELLFGPGYTGLANLGNSCYMASIMQVMFSIHPFISRYFEKQSLKAAFATAPADPTVDLNMQLTKLAHGLLSGKYSAPAKEGQEGIRSRMFKSVITANHPEFSSMRQQDVLEFFLHLIDRVEKANPGDRELNPFSGFKFVVEERVQCPSGKVSYNKRSDNVLSLSIPLHEATNKEQLEAFNEKKAAMNLDGKEVSNEDIVRPRVPLEACLSSFSGPEEIPDFYSTALNSKTTVTKYAQFELYNLG
;
A
#
# COMPACT_ATOMS: atom_id res chain seq x y z
N MET A 1 -2.98 24.70 24.78
CA MET A 1 -2.83 23.79 23.63
C MET A 1 -3.67 22.57 23.91
N THR A 2 -4.73 22.35 23.15
CA THR A 2 -5.64 21.20 23.30
C THR A 2 -4.98 19.93 22.76
N THR A 3 -5.47 18.75 23.14
CA THR A 3 -5.00 17.47 22.58
C THR A 3 -5.15 17.41 21.06
N ALA A 4 -6.22 18.00 20.52
CA ALA A 4 -6.44 18.13 19.09
C ALA A 4 -5.41 19.03 18.40
N GLU A 5 -5.02 20.14 19.04
CA GLU A 5 -3.94 21.01 18.52
C GLU A 5 -2.59 20.29 18.56
N ARG A 6 -2.30 19.50 19.60
CA ARG A 6 -1.07 18.68 19.67
C ARG A 6 -1.05 17.56 18.65
N GLU A 7 -2.19 16.93 18.38
CA GLU A 7 -2.31 15.89 17.34
C GLU A 7 -2.21 16.48 15.93
N LEU A 8 -2.76 17.68 15.72
CA LEU A 8 -2.64 18.40 14.46
C LEU A 8 -1.19 18.88 14.24
N ASP A 9 -0.56 19.43 15.26
CA ASP A 9 0.82 19.93 15.20
C ASP A 9 1.82 18.77 15.12
N ALA A 10 1.56 17.64 15.78
CA ALA A 10 2.26 16.39 15.56
C ALA A 10 2.05 15.92 14.12
N ASN A 11 0.82 15.73 13.63
CA ASN A 11 0.60 15.27 12.25
C ASN A 11 1.16 16.22 11.18
N THR A 12 1.20 17.52 11.44
CA THR A 12 1.72 18.52 10.49
C THR A 12 3.24 18.54 10.55
N ASN A 13 3.87 18.69 11.72
CA ASN A 13 5.32 18.84 11.82
C ASN A 13 6.10 17.51 11.87
N TYR A 14 5.47 16.42 12.32
CA TYR A 14 6.10 15.09 12.45
C TYR A 14 6.24 14.36 11.12
N ASP A 15 5.36 14.64 10.14
CA ASP A 15 5.35 13.92 8.85
C ASP A 15 6.17 14.64 7.76
N TRP A 16 6.21 15.98 7.73
CA TRP A 16 6.96 16.72 6.70
C TRP A 16 8.47 16.57 6.83
N ASN A 17 9.03 16.65 8.04
CA ASN A 17 10.48 16.46 8.29
C ASN A 17 10.93 14.99 8.14
N ARG A 18 9.99 14.04 8.13
CA ARG A 18 10.25 12.61 8.00
C ARG A 18 10.16 12.13 6.54
N ILE A 19 9.36 12.81 5.71
CA ILE A 19 9.19 12.52 4.28
C ILE A 19 10.15 13.35 3.42
N GLN A 20 10.39 14.62 3.77
CA GLN A 20 11.52 15.36 3.19
C GLN A 20 12.80 14.82 3.80
N GLU A 21 13.79 14.53 2.97
CA GLU A 21 15.16 14.26 3.43
C GLU A 21 15.53 15.35 4.43
N SER A 22 15.73 14.99 5.70
CA SER A 22 15.98 15.93 6.79
C SER A 22 17.01 16.99 6.36
N GLY A 23 16.57 18.24 6.24
CA GLY A 23 17.43 19.38 5.90
C GLY A 23 17.62 19.69 4.41
N LYS A 24 16.85 19.09 3.48
CA LYS A 24 16.85 19.51 2.07
C LYS A 24 15.52 20.14 1.65
N ASP A 25 15.60 21.35 1.11
CA ASP A 25 14.50 21.98 0.40
C ASP A 25 14.22 21.18 -0.88
N ALA A 26 13.11 20.46 -0.92
CA ALA A 26 12.70 19.73 -2.12
C ALA A 26 12.34 20.73 -3.24
N GLU A 27 12.77 20.42 -4.47
CA GLU A 27 12.36 21.20 -5.64
C GLU A 27 10.85 21.05 -5.86
N LEU A 28 10.14 22.17 -5.93
CA LEU A 28 8.71 22.18 -6.17
C LEU A 28 8.42 21.80 -7.62
N LEU A 29 7.76 20.67 -7.82
CA LEU A 29 7.31 20.20 -9.12
C LEU A 29 5.89 20.67 -9.42
N PHE A 30 5.66 21.05 -10.67
CA PHE A 30 4.38 21.56 -11.16
C PHE A 30 3.99 20.91 -12.48
N GLY A 31 2.69 20.89 -12.78
CA GLY A 31 2.14 20.45 -14.05
C GLY A 31 1.40 19.10 -13.99
N PRO A 32 1.11 18.52 -15.17
CA PRO A 32 0.37 17.26 -15.29
C PRO A 32 1.01 16.13 -14.47
N GLY A 33 0.20 15.45 -13.64
CA GLY A 33 0.68 14.35 -12.79
C GLY A 33 1.38 14.78 -11.49
N TYR A 34 1.68 16.07 -11.31
CA TYR A 34 2.35 16.60 -10.12
C TYR A 34 1.36 17.28 -9.17
N THR A 35 0.14 16.76 -9.05
CA THR A 35 -0.85 17.36 -8.15
C THR A 35 -0.84 16.72 -6.77
N GLY A 36 -0.55 17.51 -5.74
CA GLY A 36 -0.65 17.08 -4.34
C GLY A 36 -2.08 16.77 -3.88
N LEU A 37 -2.20 15.94 -2.83
CA LEU A 37 -3.46 15.66 -2.15
C LEU A 37 -3.43 16.28 -0.76
N ALA A 38 -4.38 17.18 -0.49
CA ALA A 38 -4.49 17.82 0.81
C ALA A 38 -4.94 16.80 1.88
N ASN A 39 -4.29 16.83 3.06
CA ASN A 39 -4.67 15.99 4.19
C ASN A 39 -6.09 16.34 4.68
N LEU A 40 -6.95 15.33 4.85
CA LEU A 40 -8.35 15.46 5.27
C LEU A 40 -8.57 14.94 6.70
N GLY A 41 -7.52 14.93 7.51
CA GLY A 41 -7.48 14.31 8.84
C GLY A 41 -7.10 12.83 8.73
N ASN A 42 -5.86 12.52 9.09
CA ASN A 42 -5.26 11.18 9.04
C ASN A 42 -5.45 10.45 7.69
N SER A 43 -5.48 11.18 6.56
CA SER A 43 -5.77 10.59 5.24
C SER A 43 -4.52 10.30 4.40
N CYS A 44 -3.34 10.28 5.01
CA CYS A 44 -2.08 10.05 4.30
C CYS A 44 -2.05 8.66 3.63
N TYR A 45 -2.54 7.61 4.30
CA TYR A 45 -2.63 6.26 3.74
C TYR A 45 -3.37 6.22 2.38
N MET A 46 -4.49 6.94 2.31
CA MET A 46 -5.30 7.07 1.11
C MET A 46 -4.60 7.92 0.06
N ALA A 47 -4.01 9.05 0.46
CA ALA A 47 -3.28 9.91 -0.46
C ALA A 47 -2.12 9.15 -1.12
N SER A 48 -1.31 8.43 -0.34
CA SER A 48 -0.19 7.62 -0.83
C SER A 48 -0.64 6.57 -1.84
N ILE A 49 -1.69 5.79 -1.54
CA ILE A 49 -2.21 4.79 -2.47
C ILE A 49 -2.77 5.43 -3.73
N MET A 50 -3.57 6.50 -3.61
CA MET A 50 -4.17 7.12 -4.79
C MET A 50 -3.13 7.78 -5.70
N GLN A 51 -2.03 8.34 -5.16
CA GLN A 51 -0.91 8.83 -5.98
C GLN A 51 -0.26 7.70 -6.79
N VAL A 52 -0.01 6.54 -6.15
CA VAL A 52 0.57 5.36 -6.84
C VAL A 52 -0.40 4.81 -7.88
N MET A 53 -1.69 4.67 -7.54
CA MET A 53 -2.70 4.15 -8.47
C MET A 53 -2.84 5.05 -9.69
N PHE A 54 -2.86 6.38 -9.55
CA PHE A 54 -2.92 7.28 -10.71
C PHE A 54 -1.57 7.49 -11.41
N SER A 55 -0.50 6.81 -10.99
CA SER A 55 0.77 6.76 -11.71
C SER A 55 0.90 5.53 -12.62
N ILE A 56 -0.02 4.55 -12.53
CA ILE A 56 0.00 3.35 -13.37
C ILE A 56 -0.97 3.44 -14.54
N HIS A 57 -0.54 2.92 -15.70
CA HIS A 57 -1.29 3.04 -16.96
C HIS A 57 -2.76 2.55 -16.87
N PRO A 58 -3.11 1.41 -16.24
CA PRO A 58 -4.51 0.95 -16.23
C PRO A 58 -5.49 1.96 -15.62
N PHE A 59 -5.11 2.61 -14.52
CA PHE A 59 -5.92 3.64 -13.86
C PHE A 59 -5.99 4.92 -14.68
N ILE A 60 -4.84 5.37 -15.21
CA ILE A 60 -4.77 6.55 -16.09
C ILE A 60 -5.69 6.34 -17.30
N SER A 61 -5.58 5.19 -17.96
CA SER A 61 -6.37 4.92 -19.16
C SER A 61 -7.86 4.85 -18.85
N ARG A 62 -8.25 4.15 -17.79
CA ARG A 62 -9.65 3.94 -17.42
C ARG A 62 -10.36 5.22 -16.99
N TYR A 63 -9.71 6.03 -16.14
CA TYR A 63 -10.37 7.15 -15.45
C TYR A 63 -9.99 8.53 -15.99
N PHE A 64 -8.98 8.64 -16.84
CA PHE A 64 -8.54 9.91 -17.41
C PHE A 64 -8.58 9.93 -18.95
N GLU A 65 -7.90 9.00 -19.63
CA GLU A 65 -7.78 9.02 -21.10
C GLU A 65 -9.07 8.60 -21.81
N LYS A 66 -9.62 7.43 -21.43
CA LYS A 66 -10.83 6.86 -22.05
C LYS A 66 -12.12 7.46 -21.49
N GLN A 67 -12.03 8.20 -20.39
CA GLN A 67 -13.19 8.72 -19.66
C GLN A 67 -13.05 10.22 -19.43
N SER A 68 -13.84 11.01 -20.17
CA SER A 68 -13.98 12.45 -19.89
C SER A 68 -14.91 12.70 -18.70
N LEU A 69 -14.71 13.82 -17.99
CA LEU A 69 -15.60 14.26 -16.92
C LEU A 69 -17.06 14.39 -17.37
N LYS A 70 -17.28 14.93 -18.58
CA LYS A 70 -18.63 15.10 -19.15
C LYS A 70 -19.31 13.75 -19.39
N ALA A 71 -18.59 12.78 -19.95
CA ALA A 71 -19.12 11.46 -20.19
C ALA A 71 -19.41 10.72 -18.87
N ALA A 72 -18.50 10.79 -17.89
CA ALA A 72 -18.70 10.15 -16.59
C ALA A 72 -19.90 10.72 -15.84
N PHE A 73 -20.07 12.05 -15.88
CA PHE A 73 -21.22 12.72 -15.27
C PHE A 73 -22.55 12.34 -15.95
N ALA A 74 -22.56 12.18 -17.27
CA ALA A 74 -23.76 11.78 -18.01
C ALA A 74 -24.19 10.33 -17.75
N THR A 75 -23.23 9.44 -17.42
CA THR A 75 -23.50 8.02 -17.09
C THR A 75 -23.75 7.78 -15.60
N ALA A 76 -23.41 8.74 -14.75
CA ALA A 76 -23.60 8.63 -13.32
C ALA A 76 -25.09 8.51 -12.94
N PRO A 77 -25.43 7.89 -11.80
CA PRO A 77 -26.77 7.94 -11.24
C PRO A 77 -27.22 9.38 -10.96
N ALA A 78 -28.50 9.56 -10.62
CA ALA A 78 -29.10 10.87 -10.37
C ALA A 78 -28.29 11.74 -9.38
N ASP A 79 -27.63 11.13 -8.41
CA ASP A 79 -26.62 11.77 -7.57
C ASP A 79 -25.21 11.27 -7.92
N PRO A 80 -24.39 12.06 -8.65
CA PRO A 80 -23.02 11.71 -9.00
C PRO A 80 -22.06 11.76 -7.80
N THR A 81 -22.48 12.33 -6.66
CA THR A 81 -21.64 12.42 -5.46
C THR A 81 -21.52 11.08 -4.73
N VAL A 82 -22.42 10.14 -4.99
CA VAL A 82 -22.40 8.78 -4.42
C VAL A 82 -21.83 7.72 -5.37
N ASP A 83 -21.48 8.10 -6.60
CA ASP A 83 -20.93 7.19 -7.60
C ASP A 83 -19.40 7.12 -7.55
N LEU A 84 -18.88 5.91 -7.28
CA LEU A 84 -17.45 5.69 -7.16
C LEU A 84 -16.71 5.95 -8.48
N ASN A 85 -17.27 5.54 -9.62
CA ASN A 85 -16.62 5.72 -10.91
C ASN A 85 -16.50 7.22 -11.24
N MET A 86 -17.56 8.00 -11.03
CA MET A 86 -17.51 9.46 -11.17
C MET A 86 -16.49 10.10 -10.23
N GLN A 87 -16.44 9.69 -8.95
CA GLN A 87 -15.47 10.25 -8.01
C GLN A 87 -14.02 9.88 -8.35
N LEU A 88 -13.77 8.66 -8.85
CA LEU A 88 -12.45 8.24 -9.34
C LEU A 88 -12.05 9.00 -10.61
N THR A 89 -12.95 9.19 -11.58
CA THR A 89 -12.69 10.04 -12.76
C THR A 89 -12.42 11.49 -12.35
N LYS A 90 -13.22 12.05 -11.44
CA LYS A 90 -12.99 13.40 -10.91
C LYS A 90 -11.62 13.54 -10.26
N LEU A 91 -11.23 12.54 -9.46
CA LEU A 91 -9.93 12.51 -8.81
C LEU A 91 -8.80 12.39 -9.82
N ALA A 92 -8.93 11.52 -10.82
CA ALA A 92 -7.95 11.33 -11.90
C ALA A 92 -7.69 12.64 -12.67
N HIS A 93 -8.76 13.32 -13.10
CA HIS A 93 -8.63 14.62 -13.76
C HIS A 93 -8.05 15.69 -12.84
N GLY A 94 -8.38 15.65 -11.55
CA GLY A 94 -7.77 16.51 -10.54
C GLY A 94 -6.25 16.31 -10.45
N LEU A 95 -5.79 15.05 -10.48
CA LEU A 95 -4.39 14.72 -10.32
C LEU A 95 -3.56 14.93 -11.59
N LEU A 96 -4.10 14.50 -12.72
CA LEU A 96 -3.34 14.30 -13.96
C LEU A 96 -3.41 15.49 -14.93
N SER A 97 -4.43 16.33 -14.84
CA SER A 97 -4.62 17.42 -15.82
C SER A 97 -3.59 18.55 -15.72
N GLY A 98 -2.91 18.70 -14.57
CA GLY A 98 -2.03 19.84 -14.27
C GLY A 98 -2.77 21.12 -13.89
N LYS A 99 -4.11 21.18 -14.02
CA LYS A 99 -4.93 22.35 -13.67
C LYS A 99 -4.74 22.81 -12.21
N TYR A 100 -4.48 21.87 -11.33
CA TYR A 100 -4.34 22.11 -9.88
C TYR A 100 -2.88 22.16 -9.42
N SER A 101 -1.92 22.04 -10.35
CA SER A 101 -0.49 22.08 -10.08
C SER A 101 0.16 23.20 -10.91
N ALA A 102 -0.39 24.41 -10.79
CA ALA A 102 0.20 25.60 -11.40
C ALA A 102 1.26 26.21 -10.47
N PRO A 103 2.35 26.79 -11.01
CA PRO A 103 3.35 27.46 -10.20
C PRO A 103 2.75 28.58 -9.35
N ALA A 104 2.93 28.50 -8.03
CA ALA A 104 2.50 29.53 -7.09
C ALA A 104 3.62 29.83 -6.09
N LYS A 105 3.71 31.09 -5.65
CA LYS A 105 4.75 31.56 -4.73
C LYS A 105 4.73 30.86 -3.36
N GLU A 106 3.57 30.33 -2.98
CA GLU A 106 3.32 29.70 -1.68
C GLU A 106 3.31 28.15 -1.78
N GLY A 107 3.73 27.59 -2.92
CA GLY A 107 3.68 26.15 -3.18
C GLY A 107 2.29 25.68 -3.65
N GLN A 108 2.04 24.37 -3.56
CA GLN A 108 0.80 23.77 -4.03
C GLN A 108 -0.09 23.31 -2.86
N GLU A 109 -1.28 23.89 -2.71
CA GLU A 109 -2.26 23.46 -1.69
C GLU A 109 -2.77 22.02 -1.87
N GLY A 110 -2.73 21.51 -3.11
CA GLY A 110 -3.26 20.22 -3.50
C GLY A 110 -4.79 20.18 -3.55
N ILE A 111 -5.34 19.08 -4.09
CA ILE A 111 -6.79 18.90 -4.18
C ILE A 111 -7.35 18.24 -2.92
N ARG A 112 -8.54 18.67 -2.50
CA ARG A 112 -9.28 18.11 -1.35
C ARG A 112 -10.28 17.06 -1.83
N SER A 113 -9.94 15.79 -1.75
CA SER A 113 -10.74 14.65 -2.26
C SER A 113 -11.90 14.21 -1.33
N ARG A 114 -12.61 15.16 -0.71
CA ARG A 114 -13.68 14.86 0.29
C ARG A 114 -14.80 13.96 -0.23
N MET A 115 -15.26 14.21 -1.46
CA MET A 115 -16.33 13.41 -2.07
C MET A 115 -15.86 11.98 -2.34
N PHE A 116 -14.64 11.81 -2.86
CA PHE A 116 -14.04 10.49 -3.03
C PHE A 116 -13.92 9.77 -1.67
N LYS A 117 -13.36 10.42 -0.64
CA LYS A 117 -13.27 9.86 0.72
C LYS A 117 -14.65 9.39 1.19
N SER A 118 -15.70 10.21 1.04
CA SER A 118 -17.05 9.85 1.46
C SER A 118 -17.59 8.59 0.77
N VAL A 119 -17.33 8.40 -0.52
CA VAL A 119 -17.86 7.27 -1.30
C VAL A 119 -17.05 6.00 -1.10
N ILE A 120 -15.72 6.12 -1.06
CA ILE A 120 -14.85 4.96 -0.90
C ILE A 120 -15.00 4.38 0.50
N THR A 121 -15.19 5.20 1.53
CA THR A 121 -15.30 4.74 2.93
C THR A 121 -16.74 4.49 3.39
N ALA A 122 -17.74 4.71 2.51
CA ALA A 122 -19.14 4.50 2.83
C ALA A 122 -19.40 3.09 3.36
N ASN A 123 -20.04 3.01 4.53
CA ASN A 123 -20.37 1.77 5.25
C ASN A 123 -19.16 0.93 5.71
N HIS A 124 -17.94 1.48 5.73
CA HIS A 124 -16.77 0.81 6.29
C HIS A 124 -16.51 1.26 7.75
N PRO A 125 -16.54 0.35 8.75
CA PRO A 125 -16.38 0.72 10.16
C PRO A 125 -15.08 1.48 10.46
N GLU A 126 -13.96 1.06 9.85
CA GLU A 126 -12.65 1.65 10.14
C GLU A 126 -12.38 2.92 9.32
N PHE A 127 -12.54 2.88 8.00
CA PHE A 127 -12.28 4.02 7.12
C PHE A 127 -13.31 5.17 7.23
N SER A 128 -14.48 4.94 7.84
CA SER A 128 -15.42 6.03 8.14
C SER A 128 -14.94 6.90 9.32
N SER A 129 -13.99 6.41 10.11
CA SER A 129 -13.38 7.16 11.22
C SER A 129 -12.31 8.16 10.74
N MET A 130 -11.91 9.06 11.64
CA MET A 130 -10.77 9.98 11.44
C MET A 130 -9.45 9.44 12.01
N ARG A 131 -9.32 8.12 12.21
CA ARG A 131 -8.09 7.51 12.76
C ARG A 131 -7.06 7.24 11.66
N GLN A 132 -5.80 7.04 12.07
CA GLN A 132 -4.79 6.46 11.19
C GLN A 132 -5.17 5.02 10.85
N GLN A 133 -4.88 4.59 9.62
CA GLN A 133 -5.28 3.29 9.09
C GLN A 133 -4.14 2.64 8.32
N ASP A 134 -4.22 1.32 8.20
CA ASP A 134 -3.28 0.53 7.43
C ASP A 134 -3.48 0.76 5.91
N VAL A 135 -2.37 0.96 5.22
CA VAL A 135 -2.34 1.28 3.78
C VAL A 135 -2.73 0.07 2.93
N LEU A 136 -2.30 -1.13 3.33
CA LEU A 136 -2.60 -2.38 2.64
C LEU A 136 -4.08 -2.72 2.80
N GLU A 137 -4.66 -2.54 3.99
CA GLU A 137 -6.10 -2.74 4.18
C GLU A 137 -6.92 -1.81 3.29
N PHE A 138 -6.55 -0.52 3.21
CA PHE A 138 -7.20 0.42 2.30
C PHE A 138 -7.04 0.02 0.83
N PHE A 139 -5.88 -0.48 0.43
CA PHE A 139 -5.64 -0.97 -0.93
C PHE A 139 -6.54 -2.16 -1.28
N LEU A 140 -6.65 -3.15 -0.39
CA LEU A 140 -7.53 -4.30 -0.59
C LEU A 140 -9.00 -3.88 -0.64
N HIS A 141 -9.41 -2.93 0.22
CA HIS A 141 -10.73 -2.33 0.17
C HIS A 141 -10.99 -1.57 -1.15
N LEU A 142 -9.99 -0.83 -1.66
CA LEU A 142 -10.08 -0.16 -2.95
C LEU A 142 -10.29 -1.16 -4.10
N ILE A 143 -9.56 -2.28 -4.10
CA ILE A 143 -9.76 -3.37 -5.07
C ILE A 143 -11.21 -3.85 -5.02
N ASP A 144 -11.70 -4.26 -3.85
CA ASP A 144 -13.06 -4.78 -3.68
C ASP A 144 -14.13 -3.78 -4.15
N ARG A 145 -13.97 -2.50 -3.80
CA ARG A 145 -14.91 -1.44 -4.20
C ARG A 145 -14.91 -1.18 -5.70
N VAL A 146 -13.75 -1.17 -6.34
CA VAL A 146 -13.64 -0.97 -7.80
C VAL A 146 -14.17 -2.18 -8.57
N GLU A 147 -13.91 -3.41 -8.08
CA GLU A 147 -14.45 -4.64 -8.67
C GLU A 147 -15.98 -4.67 -8.59
N LYS A 148 -16.55 -4.33 -7.43
CA LYS A 148 -18.01 -4.23 -7.24
C LYS A 148 -18.66 -3.14 -8.08
N ALA A 149 -17.95 -2.03 -8.34
CA ALA A 149 -18.44 -0.94 -9.18
C ALA A 149 -18.39 -1.23 -10.69
N ASN A 150 -17.63 -2.25 -11.11
CA ASN A 150 -17.46 -2.64 -12.52
C ASN A 150 -17.66 -4.16 -12.69
N PRO A 151 -18.84 -4.71 -12.34
CA PRO A 151 -19.07 -6.15 -12.37
C PRO A 151 -19.05 -6.70 -13.79
N GLY A 152 -18.24 -7.74 -14.04
CA GLY A 152 -18.25 -8.48 -15.30
C GLY A 152 -17.48 -7.84 -16.46
N ASP A 153 -16.98 -6.61 -16.31
CA ASP A 153 -16.20 -5.94 -17.35
C ASP A 153 -14.69 -5.94 -17.00
N ARG A 154 -13.99 -6.93 -17.55
CA ARG A 154 -12.54 -7.09 -17.34
C ARG A 154 -11.73 -5.96 -17.99
N GLU A 155 -12.23 -5.35 -19.06
CA GLU A 155 -11.53 -4.25 -19.75
C GLU A 155 -11.61 -2.94 -18.95
N LEU A 156 -12.70 -2.77 -18.20
CA LEU A 156 -12.89 -1.59 -17.34
C LEU A 156 -12.26 -1.73 -15.94
N ASN A 157 -11.83 -2.93 -15.53
CA ASN A 157 -11.21 -3.15 -14.23
C ASN A 157 -9.69 -2.89 -14.29
N PRO A 158 -9.20 -1.77 -13.70
CA PRO A 158 -7.78 -1.43 -13.73
C PRO A 158 -6.92 -2.33 -12.84
N PHE A 159 -7.53 -3.18 -12.00
CA PHE A 159 -6.83 -4.14 -11.14
C PHE A 159 -6.57 -5.49 -11.81
N SER A 160 -7.02 -5.70 -13.05
CA SER A 160 -6.82 -6.96 -13.77
C SER A 160 -5.35 -7.39 -13.85
N GLY A 161 -4.41 -6.45 -13.97
CA GLY A 161 -2.98 -6.71 -14.02
C GLY A 161 -2.28 -6.96 -12.67
N PHE A 162 -2.97 -6.82 -11.53
CA PHE A 162 -2.40 -7.08 -10.21
C PHE A 162 -2.53 -8.54 -9.76
N LYS A 163 -3.41 -9.30 -10.42
CA LYS A 163 -3.70 -10.68 -10.04
C LYS A 163 -2.57 -11.60 -10.49
N PHE A 164 -2.02 -12.36 -9.55
CA PHE A 164 -1.10 -13.46 -9.81
C PHE A 164 -1.56 -14.72 -9.08
N VAL A 165 -1.00 -15.86 -9.45
CA VAL A 165 -1.27 -17.14 -8.80
C VAL A 165 0.00 -17.64 -8.13
N VAL A 166 -0.13 -18.03 -6.87
CA VAL A 166 0.91 -18.73 -6.11
C VAL A 166 0.55 -20.20 -6.07
N GLU A 167 1.47 -21.04 -6.52
CA GLU A 167 1.41 -22.48 -6.35
C GLU A 167 2.17 -22.86 -5.07
N GLU A 168 1.48 -23.60 -4.19
CA GLU A 168 2.02 -24.12 -2.96
C GLU A 168 2.18 -25.64 -3.06
N ARG A 169 3.41 -26.11 -2.95
CA ARG A 169 3.75 -27.53 -2.94
C ARG A 169 4.03 -27.99 -1.53
N VAL A 170 3.23 -28.94 -1.04
CA VAL A 170 3.42 -29.58 0.27
C VAL A 170 3.95 -31.00 0.05
N GLN A 171 5.10 -31.30 0.64
CA GLN A 171 5.75 -32.62 0.55
C GLN A 171 5.76 -33.32 1.91
N CYS A 172 5.23 -34.54 1.93
CA CYS A 172 5.26 -35.43 3.08
C CYS A 172 6.58 -36.23 3.12
N PRO A 173 7.07 -36.63 4.31
CA PRO A 173 8.23 -37.53 4.43
C PRO A 173 8.07 -38.87 3.68
N SER A 174 6.82 -39.30 3.43
CA SER A 174 6.53 -40.49 2.58
C SER A 174 6.93 -40.33 1.10
N GLY A 175 7.32 -39.13 0.67
CA GLY A 175 7.58 -38.79 -0.73
C GLY A 175 6.34 -38.34 -1.51
N LYS A 176 5.11 -38.49 -0.95
CA LYS A 176 3.90 -37.96 -1.58
C LYS A 176 3.83 -36.44 -1.49
N VAL A 177 3.25 -35.82 -2.51
CA VAL A 177 3.15 -34.37 -2.67
C VAL A 177 1.70 -33.94 -2.91
N SER A 178 1.36 -32.72 -2.50
CA SER A 178 0.11 -32.04 -2.82
C SER A 178 0.42 -30.65 -3.36
N TYR A 179 -0.32 -30.23 -4.38
CA TYR A 179 -0.22 -28.88 -4.96
C TYR A 179 -1.52 -28.14 -4.74
N ASN A 180 -1.45 -26.94 -4.19
CA ASN A 180 -2.56 -26.02 -4.03
C ASN A 180 -2.26 -24.73 -4.76
N LYS A 181 -3.27 -24.11 -5.37
CA LYS A 181 -3.12 -22.82 -6.05
C LYS A 181 -3.99 -21.78 -5.37
N ARG A 182 -3.43 -20.59 -5.16
CA ARG A 182 -4.16 -19.44 -4.63
C ARG A 182 -3.92 -18.21 -5.49
N SER A 183 -4.99 -17.50 -5.85
CA SER A 183 -4.89 -16.20 -6.51
C SER A 183 -4.70 -15.11 -5.47
N ASP A 184 -3.83 -14.14 -5.75
CA ASP A 184 -3.52 -13.04 -4.86
C ASP A 184 -3.29 -11.75 -5.66
N ASN A 185 -3.39 -10.59 -5.00
CA ASN A 185 -3.02 -9.28 -5.53
C ASN A 185 -1.80 -8.69 -4.83
N VAL A 186 -1.37 -9.28 -3.71
CA VAL A 186 -0.33 -8.72 -2.84
C VAL A 186 0.68 -9.80 -2.48
N LEU A 187 1.96 -9.54 -2.78
CA LEU A 187 3.06 -10.38 -2.36
C LEU A 187 3.52 -9.96 -0.96
N SER A 188 3.11 -10.70 0.07
CA SER A 188 3.62 -10.50 1.42
C SER A 188 4.99 -11.17 1.58
N LEU A 189 6.02 -10.35 1.80
CA LEU A 189 7.38 -10.82 2.04
C LEU A 189 7.74 -10.70 3.52
N SER A 190 8.14 -11.81 4.13
CA SER A 190 8.74 -11.82 5.46
C SER A 190 10.13 -11.17 5.39
N ILE A 191 10.48 -10.43 6.45
CA ILE A 191 11.80 -9.80 6.57
C ILE A 191 12.69 -10.69 7.45
N PRO A 192 13.62 -11.47 6.89
CA PRO A 192 14.52 -12.32 7.66
C PRO A 192 15.58 -11.45 8.37
N LEU A 193 15.30 -11.01 9.60
CA LEU A 193 16.21 -10.14 10.36
C LEU A 193 17.59 -10.77 10.62
N HIS A 194 17.69 -12.10 10.61
CA HIS A 194 18.96 -12.82 10.71
C HIS A 194 19.84 -12.66 9.47
N GLU A 195 19.30 -12.20 8.34
CA GLU A 195 20.04 -11.86 7.10
C GLU A 195 20.45 -10.38 7.05
N ALA A 196 20.29 -9.63 8.14
CA ALA A 196 20.74 -8.24 8.19
C ALA A 196 22.26 -8.14 8.00
N THR A 197 22.69 -7.22 7.13
CA THR A 197 24.10 -7.02 6.77
C THR A 197 24.87 -6.11 7.73
N ASN A 198 24.17 -5.41 8.62
CA ASN A 198 24.74 -4.42 9.55
C ASN A 198 24.52 -4.78 11.03
N LYS A 199 24.65 -6.06 11.38
CA LYS A 199 24.37 -6.57 12.74
C LYS A 199 25.18 -5.87 13.83
N GLU A 200 26.48 -5.71 13.65
CA GLU A 200 27.36 -5.05 14.62
C GLU A 200 26.93 -3.59 14.90
N GLN A 201 26.55 -2.85 13.85
CA GLN A 201 26.04 -1.48 13.99
C GLN A 201 24.70 -1.44 14.75
N LEU A 202 23.84 -2.44 14.51
CA LEU A 202 22.55 -2.56 15.17
C LEU A 202 22.70 -2.92 16.65
N GLU A 203 23.65 -3.79 16.98
CA GLU A 203 23.99 -4.15 18.36
C GLU A 203 24.52 -2.92 19.12
N ALA A 204 25.51 -2.23 18.58
CA ALA A 204 26.05 -1.01 19.17
C ALA A 204 24.97 0.08 19.35
N PHE A 205 24.06 0.21 18.37
CA PHE A 205 22.92 1.12 18.47
C PHE A 205 21.94 0.72 19.58
N ASN A 206 21.62 -0.57 19.70
CA ASN A 206 20.71 -1.08 20.72
C ASN A 206 21.29 -0.88 22.13
N GLU A 207 22.59 -1.08 22.31
CA GLU A 207 23.30 -0.78 23.56
C GLU A 207 23.25 0.71 23.91
N LYS A 208 23.59 1.59 22.95
CA LYS A 208 23.50 3.06 23.12
C LYS A 208 22.08 3.49 23.46
N LYS A 209 21.09 2.94 22.75
CA LYS A 209 19.66 3.23 22.98
C LYS A 209 19.21 2.76 24.36
N ALA A 210 19.64 1.56 24.81
CA ALA A 210 19.32 1.06 26.13
C ALA A 210 19.93 1.95 27.24
N ALA A 211 21.18 2.38 27.08
CA ALA A 211 21.84 3.30 28.02
C ALA A 211 21.14 4.67 28.07
N MET A 212 20.78 5.24 26.92
CA MET A 212 20.07 6.53 26.86
C MET A 212 18.67 6.47 27.47
N ASN A 213 17.94 5.37 27.24
CA ASN A 213 16.62 5.17 27.82
C ASN A 213 16.68 5.10 29.36
N LEU A 214 17.74 4.52 29.94
CA LEU A 214 17.95 4.51 31.40
C LEU A 214 18.21 5.93 31.95
N ASP A 215 18.86 6.78 31.16
CA ASP A 215 19.09 8.19 31.48
C ASP A 215 17.87 9.10 31.18
N GLY A 216 16.75 8.52 30.73
CA GLY A 216 15.54 9.27 30.34
C GLY A 216 15.71 10.13 29.08
N LYS A 217 16.73 9.84 28.27
CA LYS A 217 17.03 10.54 27.01
C LYS A 217 16.54 9.71 25.81
N GLU A 218 15.96 10.38 24.82
CA GLU A 218 15.60 9.76 23.54
C GLU A 218 16.73 9.93 22.52
N VAL A 219 16.84 8.94 21.63
CA VAL A 219 17.78 8.96 20.51
C VAL A 219 17.24 9.90 19.43
N SER A 220 18.09 10.78 18.90
CA SER A 220 17.72 11.64 17.76
C SER A 220 17.40 10.80 16.52
N ASN A 221 16.52 11.31 15.65
CA ASN A 221 16.14 10.59 14.44
C ASN A 221 17.31 10.32 13.49
N GLU A 222 18.29 11.24 13.44
CA GLU A 222 19.49 11.10 12.61
C GLU A 222 20.41 9.95 13.05
N ASP A 223 20.36 9.59 14.34
CA ASP A 223 21.17 8.54 14.94
C ASP A 223 20.52 7.15 14.84
N ILE A 224 19.29 7.03 14.30
CA ILE A 224 18.57 5.76 14.25
C ILE A 224 19.23 4.80 13.27
N VAL A 225 19.72 3.67 13.78
CA VAL A 225 20.20 2.55 12.96
C VAL A 225 19.07 1.54 12.76
N ARG A 226 18.77 1.21 11.50
CA ARG A 226 17.78 0.19 11.12
C ARG A 226 18.48 -1.06 10.55
N PRO A 227 17.90 -2.27 10.72
CA PRO A 227 18.42 -3.47 10.08
C PRO A 227 18.37 -3.31 8.54
N ARG A 228 19.46 -3.69 7.87
CA ARG A 228 19.59 -3.67 6.41
C ARG A 228 19.55 -5.10 5.88
N VAL A 229 18.36 -5.55 5.51
CA VAL A 229 18.11 -6.87 4.94
C VAL A 229 18.03 -6.76 3.41
N PRO A 230 18.80 -7.56 2.64
CA PRO A 230 18.71 -7.57 1.17
C PRO A 230 17.33 -8.02 0.69
N LEU A 231 16.82 -7.43 -0.40
CA LEU A 231 15.53 -7.83 -0.98
C LEU A 231 15.57 -9.29 -1.47
N GLU A 232 16.72 -9.73 -1.98
CA GLU A 232 16.97 -11.09 -2.42
C GLU A 232 16.78 -12.09 -1.28
N ALA A 233 17.14 -11.72 -0.04
CA ALA A 233 16.92 -12.55 1.14
C ALA A 233 15.42 -12.70 1.45
N CYS A 234 14.63 -11.62 1.32
CA CYS A 234 13.18 -11.67 1.49
C CYS A 234 12.50 -12.57 0.42
N LEU A 235 12.93 -12.45 -0.84
CA LEU A 235 12.40 -13.28 -1.94
C LEU A 235 12.81 -14.76 -1.80
N SER A 236 14.05 -15.01 -1.36
CA SER A 236 14.53 -16.36 -1.06
C SER A 236 13.78 -16.97 0.12
N SER A 237 13.49 -16.19 1.16
CA SER A 237 12.67 -16.62 2.29
C SER A 237 11.25 -16.96 1.87
N PHE A 238 10.65 -16.23 0.93
CA PHE A 238 9.33 -16.53 0.40
C PHE A 238 9.28 -17.85 -0.37
N SER A 239 10.31 -18.12 -1.18
CA SER A 239 10.37 -19.32 -2.04
C SER A 239 11.01 -20.53 -1.34
N GLY A 240 11.55 -20.32 -0.13
CA GLY A 240 12.28 -21.32 0.63
C GLY A 240 11.37 -22.39 1.24
N PRO A 241 11.97 -23.50 1.73
CA PRO A 241 11.24 -24.52 2.45
C PRO A 241 10.71 -24.00 3.79
N GLU A 242 9.42 -24.20 4.05
CA GLU A 242 8.76 -23.95 5.33
C GLU A 242 8.36 -25.28 5.96
N GLU A 243 8.83 -25.56 7.18
CA GLU A 243 8.42 -26.75 7.93
C GLU A 243 7.10 -26.51 8.65
N ILE A 244 6.11 -27.37 8.39
CA ILE A 244 4.81 -27.33 9.04
C ILE A 244 4.71 -28.55 9.98
N PRO A 245 4.86 -28.35 11.30
CA PRO A 245 4.70 -29.42 12.27
C PRO A 245 3.21 -29.80 12.42
N ASP A 246 2.96 -30.96 13.03
CA ASP A 246 1.62 -31.46 13.36
C ASP A 246 0.63 -31.59 12.19
N PHE A 247 1.14 -31.68 10.96
CA PHE A 247 0.33 -31.87 9.77
C PHE A 247 -0.18 -33.31 9.67
N TYR A 248 -1.49 -33.49 9.52
CA TYR A 248 -2.07 -34.82 9.33
C TYR A 248 -1.88 -35.31 7.89
N SER A 249 -1.03 -36.32 7.72
CA SER A 249 -0.76 -36.92 6.42
C SER A 249 -1.68 -38.11 6.16
N THR A 250 -2.53 -38.00 5.14
CA THR A 250 -3.34 -39.12 4.64
C THR A 250 -2.49 -40.26 4.08
N ALA A 251 -1.24 -39.99 3.69
CA ALA A 251 -0.31 -41.00 3.19
C ALA A 251 0.28 -41.87 4.29
N LEU A 252 0.52 -41.29 5.48
CA LEU A 252 1.08 -41.97 6.65
C LEU A 252 0.02 -42.35 7.68
N ASN A 253 -1.22 -41.86 7.52
CA ASN A 253 -2.32 -41.97 8.47
C ASN A 253 -1.94 -41.51 9.89
N SER A 254 -1.08 -40.48 9.98
CA SER A 254 -0.53 -39.96 11.24
C SER A 254 -0.13 -38.48 11.10
N LYS A 255 0.07 -37.82 12.24
CA LYS A 255 0.65 -36.47 12.28
C LYS A 255 2.16 -36.54 12.03
N THR A 256 2.66 -35.62 11.22
CA THR A 256 4.07 -35.54 10.85
C THR A 256 4.44 -34.09 10.53
N THR A 257 5.73 -33.84 10.34
CA THR A 257 6.21 -32.56 9.80
C THR A 257 6.28 -32.67 8.28
N VAL A 258 5.68 -31.70 7.58
CA VAL A 258 5.74 -31.61 6.11
C VAL A 258 6.52 -30.37 5.70
N THR A 259 7.09 -30.40 4.49
CA THR A 259 7.80 -29.24 3.93
C THR A 259 6.94 -28.58 2.86
N LYS A 260 6.66 -27.29 3.04
CA LYS A 260 5.92 -26.45 2.09
C LYS A 260 6.88 -25.57 1.30
N TYR A 261 6.58 -25.38 0.02
CA TYR A 261 7.25 -24.45 -0.88
C TYR A 261 6.20 -23.57 -1.54
N ALA A 262 6.49 -22.29 -1.74
CA ALA A 262 5.63 -21.36 -2.47
C ALA A 262 6.39 -20.81 -3.68
N GLN A 263 5.74 -20.81 -4.84
CA GLN A 263 6.30 -20.25 -6.07
C GLN A 263 5.22 -19.56 -6.88
N PHE A 264 5.61 -18.59 -7.70
CA PHE A 264 4.69 -18.04 -8.69
C PHE A 264 4.37 -19.12 -9.73
N GLU A 265 3.09 -19.26 -10.05
CA GLU A 265 2.70 -20.00 -11.23
C GLU A 265 3.19 -19.20 -12.45
N LEU A 266 4.26 -19.67 -13.07
CA LEU A 266 4.67 -19.16 -14.36
C LEU A 266 3.62 -19.60 -15.36
N TYR A 267 2.82 -18.66 -15.86
CA TYR A 267 2.12 -18.88 -17.11
C TYR A 267 3.19 -19.17 -18.15
N ASN A 268 3.23 -20.41 -18.67
CA ASN A 268 3.87 -20.64 -19.94
C ASN A 268 3.16 -19.72 -20.94
N LEU A 269 3.80 -18.59 -21.26
CA LEU A 269 3.47 -17.79 -22.42
C LEU A 269 3.82 -18.67 -23.63
N GLY A 270 2.88 -19.55 -23.99
CA GLY A 270 2.88 -20.32 -25.22
C GLY A 270 2.50 -19.45 -26.41
#